data_AF-A0A1D1YDE1-F1
#
_entry.id   AF-A0A1D1YDE1-F1
#
_cell.length_a   1.000
_cell.length_b   1.000
_cell.length_c   1.000
_cell.angle_alpha   90.00
_cell.angle_beta   90.00
_cell.angle_gamma   90.00
#
_symmetry.space_group_name_H-M   'P 1'
#
loop_
_entity.id
_entity.type
_entity.pdbx_description
1 polymer ?
#
loop_
_entity_poly.entity_id
_entity_poly.type
_entity_poly.pdbx_seq_one_letter_code
_entity_poly.pdbx_strand_id
1 'polypeptide(L)'
;MQQQGSGSEVGVTWEDQQNINRFSRLNNRFHELEDEIKVAKEANENLEDAGNELILSDEDVVRFQIGEVFAHMPRDEVENRLERMKEEANKELGRLEEEKESLLGQMAELKKILYGKFGDSINLEED
;
A
#
# COMPACT_ATOMS: atom_id res chain seq x y z
N MET A 1 -5.24 -33.71 39.94
CA MET A 1 -6.42 -33.18 39.24
C MET A 1 -5.99 -31.86 38.60
N GLN A 2 -5.45 -31.90 37.38
CA GLN A 2 -5.05 -30.70 36.65
C GLN A 2 -5.88 -30.68 35.36
N GLN A 3 -6.51 -29.53 35.11
CA GLN A 3 -7.57 -29.29 34.14
C GLN A 3 -7.26 -29.91 32.77
N GLN A 4 -8.17 -30.77 32.32
CA GLN A 4 -8.37 -31.04 30.90
C GLN A 4 -8.76 -29.70 30.26
N GLY A 5 -7.89 -29.17 29.41
CA GLY A 5 -8.27 -28.11 28.48
C GLY A 5 -9.37 -28.67 27.59
N SER A 6 -10.61 -28.27 27.84
CA SER A 6 -11.73 -28.53 26.94
C SER A 6 -11.59 -27.58 25.74
N GLY A 7 -10.55 -27.79 24.93
CA GLY A 7 -10.57 -27.34 23.55
C GLY A 7 -11.58 -28.22 22.86
N SER A 8 -12.84 -27.79 22.81
CA SER A 8 -13.79 -28.35 21.85
C SER A 8 -13.11 -28.27 20.48
N GLU A 9 -12.76 -29.42 19.88
CA GLU A 9 -12.33 -29.49 18.49
C GLU A 9 -13.48 -28.96 17.64
N VAL A 10 -13.50 -27.65 17.42
CA VAL A 10 -14.45 -27.00 16.53
C VAL A 10 -14.11 -27.53 15.15
N GLY A 11 -14.99 -28.37 14.61
CA GLY A 11 -14.80 -28.94 13.28
C GLY A 11 -14.65 -27.84 12.24
N VAL A 12 -13.55 -27.87 11.50
CA VAL A 12 -13.26 -26.94 10.42
C VAL A 12 -14.08 -27.34 9.19
N THR A 13 -14.99 -26.48 8.76
CA THR A 13 -15.76 -26.70 7.53
C THR A 13 -14.96 -26.24 6.32
N TRP A 14 -15.39 -26.64 5.12
CA TRP A 14 -14.79 -26.17 3.87
C TRP A 14 -14.91 -24.64 3.72
N GLU A 15 -16.02 -24.05 4.14
CA GLU A 15 -16.25 -22.60 4.12
C GLU A 15 -15.27 -21.85 5.03
N ASP A 16 -15.00 -22.40 6.23
CA ASP A 16 -14.00 -21.82 7.12
C ASP A 16 -12.62 -21.81 6.48
N GLN A 17 -12.23 -22.92 5.85
CA GLN A 17 -10.95 -23.02 5.17
C GLN A 17 -10.86 -22.03 4.00
N GLN A 18 -11.97 -21.78 3.30
CA GLN A 18 -12.02 -20.73 2.28
C GLN A 18 -11.83 -19.34 2.86
N ASN A 19 -12.46 -19.05 4.00
CA ASN A 19 -12.32 -17.77 4.70
C ASN A 19 -10.88 -17.57 5.21
N ILE A 20 -10.25 -18.61 5.75
CA ILE A 20 -8.83 -18.61 6.15
C ILE A 20 -7.94 -18.32 4.93
N ASN A 21 -8.11 -19.06 3.84
CA ASN A 21 -7.31 -18.87 2.62
C ASN A 21 -7.53 -17.50 1.98
N ARG A 22 -8.75 -16.93 2.10
CA ARG A 22 -9.04 -15.57 1.64
C ARG A 22 -8.33 -14.56 2.53
N PHE A 23 -8.40 -14.72 3.85
CA PHE A 23 -7.71 -13.86 4.79
C PHE A 23 -6.20 -13.83 4.51
N SER A 24 -5.55 -14.99 4.36
CA SER A 24 -4.12 -15.05 4.04
C SER A 24 -3.77 -14.32 2.72
N ARG A 25 -4.62 -14.41 1.70
CA ARG A 25 -4.39 -13.69 0.43
C ARG A 25 -4.55 -12.18 0.56
N LEU A 26 -5.56 -11.73 1.30
CA LEU A 26 -5.74 -10.31 1.57
C LEU A 26 -4.56 -9.78 2.38
N ASN A 27 -4.13 -10.52 3.39
CA ASN A 27 -2.99 -10.15 4.22
C ASN A 27 -1.68 -10.02 3.42
N ASN A 28 -1.40 -10.94 2.50
CA ASN A 28 -0.24 -10.81 1.61
C ASN A 28 -0.35 -9.55 0.72
N ARG A 29 -1.53 -9.30 0.15
CA ARG A 29 -1.77 -8.11 -0.67
C ARG A 29 -1.69 -6.82 0.15
N PHE A 30 -2.05 -6.85 1.43
CA PHE A 30 -1.88 -5.72 2.35
C PHE A 30 -0.41 -5.30 2.42
N HIS A 31 0.50 -6.24 2.67
CA HIS A 31 1.94 -5.97 2.72
C HIS A 31 2.49 -5.44 1.41
N GLU A 32 2.10 -6.05 0.29
CA GLU A 32 2.45 -5.54 -1.05
C GLU A 32 1.98 -4.09 -1.23
N LEU A 33 0.76 -3.76 -0.80
CA LEU A 33 0.23 -2.41 -0.85
C LEU A 33 0.99 -1.44 0.08
N GLU A 34 1.44 -1.88 1.26
CA GLU A 34 2.26 -1.05 2.13
C GLU A 34 3.59 -0.68 1.48
N ASP A 35 4.24 -1.65 0.82
CA ASP A 35 5.47 -1.41 0.06
C ASP A 35 5.22 -0.51 -1.16
N GLU A 36 4.15 -0.74 -1.92
CA GLU A 36 3.75 0.09 -3.06
C GLU A 36 3.48 1.55 -2.62
N ILE A 37 2.76 1.74 -1.51
CA ILE A 37 2.47 3.07 -0.95
C ILE A 37 3.75 3.76 -0.50
N LYS A 38 4.67 3.02 0.13
CA LYS A 38 5.96 3.59 0.56
C LYS A 38 6.75 4.11 -0.64
N VAL A 39 6.87 3.31 -1.70
CA VAL A 39 7.55 3.72 -2.94
C VAL A 39 6.84 4.93 -3.59
N ALA A 40 5.52 4.95 -3.60
CA ALA A 40 4.76 6.09 -4.13
C ALA A 40 4.96 7.37 -3.31
N LYS A 41 5.10 7.27 -1.97
CA LYS A 41 5.43 8.41 -1.10
C LYS A 41 6.82 8.95 -1.37
N GLU A 42 7.82 8.06 -1.46
CA GLU A 42 9.19 8.44 -1.83
C GLU A 42 9.23 9.10 -3.22
N ALA A 43 8.46 8.61 -4.19
CA ALA A 43 8.38 9.23 -5.51
C ALA A 43 7.77 10.64 -5.47
N ASN A 44 6.72 10.85 -4.67
CA ASN A 44 6.12 12.18 -4.48
C ASN A 44 7.10 13.16 -3.81
N GLU A 45 7.80 12.73 -2.76
CA GLU A 45 8.83 13.53 -2.08
C GLU A 45 9.95 13.94 -3.04
N ASN A 46 10.47 13.00 -3.83
CA ASN A 46 11.49 13.29 -4.85
C ASN A 46 11.01 14.31 -5.90
N LEU A 47 9.73 14.27 -6.30
CA LEU A 47 9.15 15.24 -7.23
C LEU A 47 8.98 16.62 -6.57
N GLU A 48 8.64 16.65 -5.28
CA GLU A 48 8.58 17.89 -4.50
C GLU A 48 9.95 18.55 -4.41
N ASP A 49 10.97 17.77 -4.04
CA ASP A 49 12.36 18.21 -3.97
C ASP A 49 12.86 18.71 -5.34
N ALA A 50 12.60 17.97 -6.42
CA ALA A 50 12.96 18.42 -7.77
C ALA A 50 12.30 19.75 -8.14
N GLY A 51 11.05 19.97 -7.72
CA GLY A 51 10.36 21.24 -7.89
C GLY A 51 10.98 22.37 -7.07
N ASN A 52 11.36 22.10 -5.82
CA ASN A 52 12.02 23.07 -4.94
C ASN A 52 13.40 23.48 -5.49
N GLU A 53 14.19 22.52 -5.97
CA GLU A 53 15.48 22.78 -6.63
C GLU A 53 15.32 23.60 -7.92
N LEU A 54 14.29 23.32 -8.71
CA LEU A 54 13.99 24.10 -9.91
C LEU A 54 13.69 25.57 -9.59
N ILE A 55 12.96 25.82 -8.49
CA ILE A 55 12.67 27.18 -8.01
C ILE A 55 13.96 27.94 -7.68
N LEU A 56 14.93 27.27 -7.04
CA LEU A 56 16.21 27.85 -6.63
C LEU A 56 17.20 28.06 -7.79
N SER A 57 16.99 27.39 -8.93
CA SER A 57 17.83 27.56 -10.12
C SER A 57 17.59 28.93 -10.78
N ASP A 58 18.65 29.56 -11.28
CA ASP A 58 18.58 30.77 -12.12
C ASP A 58 18.69 30.44 -13.64
N GLU A 59 18.69 29.15 -14.01
CA GLU A 59 18.85 28.72 -15.40
C GLU A 59 17.52 28.76 -16.18
N ASP A 60 17.53 29.37 -17.37
CA ASP A 60 16.37 29.38 -18.29
C ASP A 60 16.14 28.02 -18.99
N VAL A 61 17.18 27.18 -19.04
CA VAL A 61 17.17 25.86 -19.68
C VAL A 61 17.76 24.85 -18.71
N VAL A 62 17.01 23.80 -18.42
CA VAL A 62 17.36 22.79 -17.41
C VAL A 62 17.54 21.44 -18.07
N ARG A 63 18.45 20.62 -17.51
CA ARG A 63 18.63 19.23 -17.93
C ARG A 63 17.58 18.35 -17.25
N PHE A 64 16.58 17.91 -18.00
CA PHE A 64 15.53 17.03 -17.53
C PHE A 64 15.82 15.57 -17.91
N GLN A 65 15.71 14.65 -16.95
CA GLN A 65 15.95 13.23 -17.21
C GLN A 65 14.73 12.56 -17.83
N ILE A 66 14.95 11.82 -18.92
CA ILE A 66 13.93 10.99 -19.59
C ILE A 66 14.53 9.60 -19.77
N GLY A 67 14.10 8.64 -18.96
CA GLY A 67 14.72 7.32 -18.91
C GLY A 67 16.20 7.43 -18.54
N GLU A 68 17.10 7.08 -19.47
CA GLU A 68 18.55 7.06 -19.25
C GLU A 68 19.28 8.29 -19.83
N VAL A 69 18.56 9.25 -20.42
CA VAL A 69 19.17 10.43 -21.06
C VAL A 69 18.70 11.74 -20.43
N PHE A 70 19.49 12.79 -20.59
CA PHE A 70 19.12 14.16 -20.20
C PHE A 70 18.85 15.01 -21.44
N ALA A 71 17.68 15.65 -21.48
CA ALA A 71 17.31 16.62 -22.49
C ALA A 71 17.43 18.04 -21.92
N HIS A 72 17.96 18.98 -22.72
CA HIS A 72 17.90 20.40 -22.37
C HIS A 72 16.50 20.90 -22.70
N MET A 73 15.80 21.39 -21.69
CA MET A 73 14.40 21.80 -21.80
C MET A 73 14.21 23.18 -21.20
N PRO A 74 13.37 24.03 -21.82
CA PRO A 74 12.96 25.30 -21.21
C PRO A 74 12.37 25.08 -19.82
N ARG A 75 12.71 25.97 -18.88
CA ARG A 75 12.27 25.88 -17.49
C ARG A 75 10.76 25.75 -17.35
N ASP A 76 10.00 26.57 -18.08
CA ASP A 76 8.54 26.57 -18.08
C ASP A 76 7.95 25.22 -18.52
N GLU A 77 8.58 24.54 -19.49
CA GLU A 77 8.18 23.19 -19.87
C GLU A 77 8.45 22.17 -18.76
N VAL A 78 9.59 22.29 -18.07
CA VAL A 78 9.94 21.42 -16.95
C VAL A 78 8.98 21.62 -15.77
N GLU A 79 8.64 22.87 -15.42
CA GLU A 79 7.66 23.20 -14.37
C GLU A 79 6.30 22.53 -14.67
N ASN A 80 5.78 22.70 -15.90
CA ASN A 80 4.52 22.08 -16.33
C ASN A 80 4.56 20.55 -16.38
N ARG A 81 5.74 19.94 -16.57
CA ARG A 81 5.90 18.48 -16.52
C ARG A 81 5.95 17.97 -15.10
N LEU A 82 6.72 18.62 -14.23
CA LEU A 82 6.79 18.26 -12.82
C LEU A 82 5.42 18.36 -12.15
N GLU A 83 4.64 19.40 -12.45
CA GLU A 83 3.28 19.54 -11.91
C GLU A 83 2.39 18.36 -12.30
N ARG A 84 2.38 17.98 -13.60
CA ARG A 84 1.62 16.82 -14.07
C ARG A 84 2.09 15.51 -13.43
N MET A 85 3.40 15.33 -13.30
CA MET A 85 3.96 14.13 -12.65
C MET A 85 3.55 14.07 -11.18
N LYS A 86 3.52 15.20 -10.46
CA LYS A 86 3.03 15.28 -9.08
C LYS A 86 1.55 14.97 -8.99
N GLU A 87 0.71 15.50 -9.88
CA GLU A 87 -0.72 15.20 -9.91
C GLU A 87 -0.97 13.71 -10.14
N GLU A 88 -0.28 13.10 -11.11
CA GLU A 88 -0.38 11.67 -11.42
C GLU A 88 0.09 10.80 -10.24
N ALA A 89 1.24 11.14 -9.64
CA ALA A 89 1.80 10.41 -8.50
C ALA A 89 0.91 10.51 -7.25
N ASN A 90 0.32 11.68 -6.97
CA ASN A 90 -0.63 11.85 -5.87
C ASN A 90 -1.93 11.08 -6.10
N LYS A 91 -2.43 11.06 -7.34
CA LYS A 91 -3.62 10.29 -7.69
C LYS A 91 -3.40 8.79 -7.51
N GLU A 92 -2.24 8.28 -7.93
CA GLU A 92 -1.91 6.87 -7.74
C GLU A 92 -1.73 6.53 -6.27
N LEU A 93 -1.06 7.39 -5.49
CA LEU A 93 -0.95 7.22 -4.05
C LEU A 93 -2.34 7.15 -3.38
N GLY A 94 -3.25 8.06 -3.73
CA GLY A 94 -4.62 8.04 -3.22
C GLY A 94 -5.37 6.75 -3.57
N ARG A 95 -5.21 6.26 -4.82
CA ARG A 95 -5.80 4.99 -5.25
C ARG A 95 -5.29 3.80 -4.43
N LEU A 96 -3.99 3.75 -4.14
CA LEU A 96 -3.38 2.69 -3.34
C LEU A 96 -3.85 2.76 -1.87
N GLU A 97 -3.97 3.95 -1.31
CA GLU A 97 -4.49 4.15 0.05
C GLU A 97 -5.97 3.73 0.17
N GLU A 98 -6.81 4.05 -0.82
CA GLU A 98 -8.20 3.59 -0.90
C GLU A 98 -8.30 2.06 -1.01
N GLU A 99 -7.43 1.43 -1.83
CA GLU A 99 -7.36 -0.03 -1.97
C GLU A 99 -6.97 -0.68 -0.64
N LYS A 100 -5.98 -0.12 0.07
CA LYS A 100 -5.55 -0.56 1.39
C LYS A 100 -6.69 -0.48 2.41
N GLU A 101 -7.42 0.63 2.45
CA GLU A 101 -8.56 0.80 3.36
C GLU A 101 -9.68 -0.23 3.08
N SER A 102 -10.02 -0.44 1.81
CA SER A 102 -11.00 -1.45 1.40
C SER A 102 -10.58 -2.85 1.83
N LEU A 103 -9.31 -3.18 1.66
CA LEU A 103 -8.74 -4.47 2.03
C LEU A 103 -8.78 -4.69 3.55
N LEU A 104 -8.39 -3.68 4.34
CA LEU A 104 -8.49 -3.71 5.80
C LEU A 104 -9.93 -3.96 6.27
N GLY A 105 -10.91 -3.32 5.62
CA GLY A 105 -12.33 -3.58 5.90
C GLY A 105 -12.74 -5.04 5.64
N GLN A 106 -12.29 -5.62 4.52
CA GLN A 106 -12.55 -7.03 4.22
C GLN A 106 -11.88 -7.98 5.21
N MET A 107 -10.64 -7.69 5.60
CA MET A 107 -9.89 -8.47 6.60
C MET A 107 -10.57 -8.41 7.97
N ALA A 108 -11.06 -7.24 8.40
CA ALA A 108 -11.75 -7.07 9.67
C ALA A 108 -13.03 -7.92 9.76
N GLU A 109 -13.83 -7.95 8.68
CA GLU A 109 -15.03 -8.80 8.63
C GLU A 109 -14.67 -10.29 8.70
N LEU A 110 -13.66 -10.72 7.96
CA LEU A 110 -13.16 -12.10 8.01
C LEU A 110 -12.62 -12.48 9.40
N LYS A 111 -11.85 -11.59 10.04
CA LYS A 111 -11.37 -11.79 11.42
C LYS A 111 -12.54 -12.03 12.37
N LYS A 112 -13.58 -11.20 12.29
CA LYS A 112 -14.78 -11.35 13.14
C LYS A 112 -15.48 -12.69 12.94
N ILE A 113 -15.62 -13.14 11.70
CA ILE A 113 -16.23 -14.44 11.37
C ILE A 113 -15.39 -15.58 11.96
N LEU A 114 -14.08 -15.56 11.72
CA LEU A 114 -13.17 -16.63 12.11
C LEU A 114 -12.97 -16.69 13.63
N TYR A 115 -12.74 -15.56 14.30
CA TYR A 115 -12.66 -15.51 15.77
C TYR A 115 -14.00 -15.82 16.44
N GLY A 116 -15.13 -15.44 15.83
CA GLY A 116 -16.46 -15.79 16.35
C GLY A 116 -16.70 -17.30 16.40
N LYS A 117 -16.04 -18.08 15.52
CA LYS A 117 -16.17 -19.53 15.46
C LYS A 117 -15.07 -20.29 16.20
N PHE A 118 -13.82 -19.88 15.99
CA PHE A 118 -12.65 -20.60 16.48
C PHE A 118 -12.09 -20.02 17.79
N GLY A 119 -12.46 -18.79 18.17
CA GLY A 119 -11.94 -18.14 19.38
C GLY A 119 -10.42 -18.19 19.45
N ASP A 120 -9.87 -18.61 20.58
CA ASP A 120 -8.43 -18.70 20.83
C ASP A 120 -7.73 -19.85 20.05
N SER A 121 -8.48 -20.69 19.33
CA SER A 121 -7.89 -21.78 18.53
C SER A 121 -7.37 -21.35 17.15
N ILE A 122 -7.59 -20.09 16.76
CA ILE A 122 -7.01 -19.50 15.55
C ILE A 122 -6.22 -18.24 15.90
N ASN A 123 -5.08 -18.04 15.23
CA ASN A 123 -4.33 -16.78 15.29
C ASN A 123 -4.29 -16.13 13.90
N LEU A 124 -4.84 -14.92 13.80
CA LEU A 124 -4.90 -14.10 12.59
C LEU A 124 -4.21 -12.74 12.80
N GLU A 125 -3.58 -12.53 13.95
CA GLU A 125 -2.71 -11.39 14.20
C GLU A 125 -1.31 -11.69 13.67
N GLU A 126 -0.64 -10.65 13.19
CA GLU A 126 0.79 -10.71 12.83
C GLU A 126 1.63 -10.12 13.96
N ASP A 127 2.84 -10.66 14.13
CA ASP A 127 3.88 -10.10 15.00
C ASP A 127 4.55 -8.87 14.36
#